data_AF-A0A2W1B9B4-F1
#
_entry.id   AF-A0A2W1B9B4-F1
#
_cell.length_a   1.000
_cell.length_b   1.000
_cell.length_c   1.000
_cell.angle_alpha   90.00
_cell.angle_beta   90.00
_cell.angle_gamma   90.00
#
_symmetry.space_group_name_H-M   'P 1'
#
loop_
_entity.id
_entity.type
_entity.pdbx_description
1 polymer ?
#
loop_
_entity_poly.entity_id
_entity_poly.type
_entity_poly.pdbx_seq_one_letter_code
_entity_poly.pdbx_strand_id
1 'polypeptide(L)'
;MYCSQQIVIPPKFPYILKRYCKAAIKTQPYDLLRWSFEYFRALAEHRAPPVKLRLEYPIYSTEGGLTRGCLKVLANQGECDNIFRIA
;
A
#
# COMPACT_ATOMS: atom_id res chain seq x y z
N MET A 1 26.80 -15.13 -24.90
CA MET A 1 25.41 -15.27 -25.40
C MET A 1 24.55 -15.67 -24.21
N TYR A 2 23.59 -14.85 -23.79
CA TYR A 2 22.64 -15.24 -22.76
C TYR A 2 21.37 -15.77 -23.45
N CYS A 3 21.01 -17.01 -23.17
CA CYS A 3 19.77 -17.63 -23.65
C CYS A 3 18.70 -17.56 -22.54
N SER A 4 17.43 -17.35 -22.92
CA SER A 4 16.29 -17.28 -21.99
C SER A 4 16.11 -18.56 -21.15
N GLN A 5 16.66 -19.68 -21.58
CA GLN A 5 16.65 -20.95 -20.84
C GLN A 5 17.59 -20.94 -19.62
N GLN A 6 18.58 -20.05 -19.58
CA GLN A 6 19.57 -19.97 -18.49
C GLN A 6 19.03 -19.21 -17.27
N ILE A 7 17.99 -18.40 -17.46
CA ILE A 7 17.36 -17.61 -16.39
C ILE A 7 15.90 -18.03 -16.30
N VAL A 8 15.60 -18.93 -15.36
CA VAL A 8 14.24 -19.36 -15.09
C VAL A 8 13.56 -18.32 -14.20
N ILE A 9 12.62 -17.56 -14.76
CA ILE A 9 11.81 -16.61 -14.00
C ILE A 9 10.65 -17.36 -13.34
N PRO A 10 10.48 -17.30 -12.01
CA PRO A 10 9.34 -17.93 -11.37
C PRO A 10 8.01 -17.36 -11.91
N PRO A 11 7.01 -18.20 -12.22
CA PRO A 11 5.79 -17.75 -12.92
C PRO A 11 4.96 -16.72 -12.13
N LYS A 12 5.07 -16.72 -10.79
CA LYS A 12 4.37 -15.78 -9.91
C LYS A 12 5.11 -14.45 -9.72
N PHE A 13 6.39 -14.39 -10.07
CA PHE A 13 7.25 -13.23 -9.79
C PHE A 13 6.74 -11.93 -10.44
N PRO A 14 6.36 -11.90 -11.73
CA PRO A 14 5.82 -10.69 -12.36
C PRO A 14 4.55 -10.19 -11.68
N TYR A 15 3.70 -11.11 -11.21
CA TYR A 15 2.45 -10.77 -10.54
C TYR A 15 2.68 -10.14 -9.16
N ILE A 16 3.64 -10.67 -8.39
CA ILE A 16 4.03 -10.11 -7.09
C ILE A 16 4.55 -8.67 -7.26
N LEU A 17 5.46 -8.45 -8.23
CA LEU A 17 5.98 -7.12 -8.53
C LEU A 17 4.87 -6.15 -8.96
N LYS A 18 3.94 -6.59 -9.81
CA LYS A 18 2.79 -5.77 -10.23
C LYS A 18 1.94 -5.32 -9.04
N ARG A 19 1.67 -6.22 -8.08
CA ARG A 19 0.90 -5.90 -6.86
C ARG A 19 1.66 -4.94 -5.95
N TYR A 20 2.96 -5.18 -5.77
CA TYR A 20 3.85 -4.32 -5.01
C TYR A 20 3.84 -2.88 -5.57
N CYS A 21 4.12 -2.70 -6.87
CA CYS A 21 4.14 -1.38 -7.49
C CYS A 21 2.78 -0.68 -7.39
N LYS A 22 1.68 -1.42 -7.63
CA LYS A 22 0.32 -0.86 -7.48
C LYS A 22 0.04 -0.38 -6.05
N ALA A 23 0.52 -1.11 -5.04
CA ALA A 23 0.38 -0.72 -3.65
C ALA A 23 1.25 0.49 -3.29
N ALA A 24 2.48 0.55 -3.80
CA ALA A 24 3.40 1.67 -3.57
C ALA A 24 2.85 2.97 -4.16
N ILE A 25 2.40 2.94 -5.42
CA ILE A 25 1.80 4.11 -6.12
C ILE A 25 0.56 4.63 -5.39
N LYS A 26 -0.25 3.74 -4.82
CA LYS A 26 -1.45 4.12 -4.06
C LYS A 26 -1.13 4.74 -2.72
N THR A 27 -0.08 4.24 -2.07
CA THR A 27 0.27 4.65 -0.71
C THR A 27 1.12 5.90 -0.71
N GLN A 28 1.89 6.15 -1.79
CA GLN A 28 2.82 7.28 -1.91
C GLN A 28 3.69 7.43 -0.64
N PRO A 29 4.43 6.38 -0.22
CA PRO A 29 5.22 6.43 0.99
C PRO A 29 6.36 7.43 0.86
N TYR A 30 6.65 8.16 1.95
CA TYR A 30 7.81 9.06 2.01
C TYR A 30 9.13 8.28 1.95
N ASP A 31 9.24 7.23 2.77
CA ASP A 31 10.35 6.27 2.74
C ASP A 31 9.89 4.97 2.07
N LEU A 32 10.28 4.79 0.81
CA LEU A 32 9.94 3.60 0.05
C LEU A 32 10.59 2.34 0.64
N LEU A 33 11.83 2.41 1.12
CA LEU A 33 12.58 1.22 1.57
C LEU A 33 11.97 0.64 2.84
N ARG A 34 11.70 1.50 3.83
CA ARG A 34 10.99 1.10 5.05
C ARG A 34 9.60 0.57 4.74
N TRP A 35 8.88 1.23 3.83
CA TRP A 35 7.58 0.74 3.38
C TRP A 35 7.66 -0.63 2.69
N SER A 36 8.70 -0.88 1.86
CA SER A 36 8.91 -2.17 1.21
C SER A 36 9.10 -3.30 2.22
N PHE A 37 9.91 -3.05 3.26
CA PHE A 37 10.14 -4.02 4.33
C PHE A 37 8.83 -4.40 5.01
N GLU A 38 8.04 -3.40 5.41
CA GLU A 38 6.74 -3.61 6.04
C GLU A 38 5.75 -4.33 5.11
N TYR A 39 5.72 -3.96 3.83
CA TYR A 39 4.85 -4.58 2.83
C TYR A 39 5.13 -6.08 2.68
N PHE A 40 6.39 -6.47 2.50
CA PHE A 40 6.74 -7.88 2.35
C PHE A 40 6.64 -8.66 3.66
N ARG A 41 6.92 -8.02 4.81
CA ARG A 41 6.68 -8.63 6.13
C ARG A 41 5.21 -8.92 6.36
N ALA A 42 4.32 -7.98 6.06
CA ALA A 42 2.88 -8.18 6.16
C ALA A 42 2.39 -9.32 5.23
N LEU A 43 2.93 -9.41 4.02
CA LEU A 43 2.60 -10.51 3.10
C LEU A 43 3.08 -11.88 3.63
N ALA A 44 4.25 -11.96 4.24
CA ALA A 44 4.79 -13.19 4.82
C ALA A 44 3.98 -13.66 6.03
N GLU A 45 3.47 -12.71 6.84
CA GLU A 45 2.64 -12.98 8.02
C GLU A 45 1.14 -13.08 7.70
N HIS A 46 0.75 -13.07 6.41
CA HIS A 46 -0.64 -13.05 5.95
C HIS A 46 -1.49 -11.90 6.53
N ARG A 47 -0.85 -10.78 6.90
CA ARG A 47 -1.51 -9.55 7.35
C ARG A 47 -1.86 -8.65 6.16
N ALA A 48 -2.79 -7.73 6.38
CA ALA A 48 -3.15 -6.73 5.37
C ALA A 48 -1.96 -5.78 5.14
N PRO A 49 -1.48 -5.60 3.89
CA PRO A 49 -0.37 -4.70 3.61
C PRO A 49 -0.75 -3.24 3.85
N PRO A 50 0.22 -2.37 4.17
CA PRO A 50 0.00 -0.94 4.43
C PRO A 50 -0.37 -0.22 3.13
N VAL A 51 -1.64 -0.27 2.77
CA VAL A 51 -2.22 0.34 1.57
C VAL A 51 -3.25 1.36 1.97
N LYS A 52 -3.15 2.57 1.40
CA LYS A 52 -4.10 3.65 1.66
C LYS A 52 -5.53 3.23 1.28
N LEU A 53 -6.46 3.34 2.23
CA LEU A 53 -7.88 3.12 2.00
C LEU A 53 -8.41 4.19 1.03
N ARG A 54 -9.22 3.74 0.08
CA ARG A 54 -9.85 4.62 -0.92
C ARG A 54 -10.94 5.45 -0.23
N LEU A 55 -10.97 6.77 -0.47
CA LEU A 55 -12.14 7.58 -0.11
C LEU A 55 -13.38 7.04 -0.84
N GLU A 56 -14.47 6.86 -0.10
CA GLU A 56 -15.79 6.61 -0.67
C GLU A 56 -16.33 7.91 -1.31
N TYR A 57 -17.00 7.78 -2.46
CA TYR A 57 -17.66 8.87 -3.19
C TYR A 57 -19.13 8.47 -3.44
N PRO A 58 -20.12 9.39 -3.42
CA PRO A 58 -20.04 10.83 -3.21
C PRO A 58 -19.58 11.29 -1.83
N ILE A 59 -18.95 12.47 -1.81
CA ILE A 59 -18.77 13.28 -0.61
C ILE A 59 -20.13 13.93 -0.34
N TYR A 60 -21.06 13.20 0.27
CA TYR A 60 -22.40 13.76 0.54
C TYR A 60 -22.27 14.89 1.57
N SER A 61 -22.86 16.05 1.25
CA SER A 61 -22.98 17.20 2.16
C SER A 61 -23.98 16.90 3.27
N THR A 62 -23.57 16.16 4.30
CA THR A 62 -24.13 16.40 5.63
C THR A 62 -23.59 17.75 6.10
N GLU A 63 -24.37 18.54 6.82
CA GLU A 63 -24.01 19.90 7.29
C GLU A 63 -22.66 19.95 8.06
N GLY A 64 -22.18 18.81 8.57
CA GLY A 64 -20.88 18.64 9.23
C GLY A 64 -19.75 17.99 8.40
N GLY A 65 -19.92 17.70 7.11
CA GLY A 65 -18.86 17.27 6.18
C GLY A 65 -18.10 15.96 6.47
N LEU A 66 -18.37 15.28 7.59
CA LEU A 66 -17.65 14.08 8.04
C LEU A 66 -18.53 12.83 7.93
N THR A 67 -18.17 11.92 7.01
CA THR A 67 -18.81 10.60 6.91
C THR A 67 -18.01 9.55 7.68
N ARG A 68 -18.66 8.43 8.06
CA ARG A 68 -17.99 7.26 8.66
C ARG A 68 -16.83 6.76 7.78
N GLY A 69 -16.97 6.83 6.45
CA GLY A 69 -15.92 6.51 5.49
C GLY A 69 -14.73 7.48 5.56
N CYS A 70 -14.99 8.80 5.59
CA CYS A 70 -13.95 9.81 5.80
C CYS A 70 -13.22 9.62 7.13
N LEU A 71 -13.93 9.37 8.23
CA LEU A 71 -13.32 9.15 9.55
C LEU A 71 -12.41 7.91 9.56
N LYS A 72 -12.82 6.82 8.91
CA LYS A 72 -11.96 5.64 8.75
C LYS A 72 -10.70 5.94 7.95
N VAL A 73 -10.81 6.70 6.87
CA VAL A 73 -9.63 7.08 6.06
C VAL A 73 -8.69 8.00 6.85
N LEU A 74 -9.23 8.97 7.59
CA LEU A 74 -8.45 9.87 8.44
C LEU A 74 -7.73 9.13 9.57
N ALA A 75 -8.41 8.22 10.25
CA ALA A 75 -7.81 7.39 11.30
C ALA A 75 -6.65 6.53 10.74
N ASN A 76 -6.87 5.89 9.59
CA ASN A 76 -5.82 5.10 8.92
C ASN A 76 -4.67 5.98 8.39
N GLN A 77 -4.94 7.22 7.98
CA GLN A 77 -3.89 8.15 7.57
C GLN A 77 -3.03 8.58 8.76
N GLY A 78 -3.62 8.82 9.93
CA GLY A 78 -2.88 9.13 11.16
C GLY A 78 -2.01 7.97 11.65
N GLU A 79 -2.49 6.73 11.52
CA GLU A 79 -1.68 5.54 11.81
C GLU A 79 -0.54 5.38 10.81
N CYS A 80 -0.79 5.53 9.49
CA CYS A 80 0.23 5.49 8.46
C CYS A 80 1.27 6.62 8.62
N ASP A 81 0.87 7.86 8.91
CA ASP A 81 1.79 8.98 9.05
C ASP A 81 2.69 8.83 10.29
N ASN A 82 2.20 8.25 11.39
CA ASN A 82 3.01 8.03 12.59
C ASN A 82 4.12 6.97 12.41
N ILE A 83 3.98 6.03 11.47
CA ILE A 83 5.03 5.04 11.16
C ILE A 83 6.14 5.62 10.27
N PHE A 84 5.85 6.69 9.52
CA PHE A 84 6.76 7.26 8.52
C PHE A 84 7.32 8.66 8.88
N ARG A 85 6.93 9.25 10.01
CA ARG A 85 7.43 10.56 10.50
C ARG A 85 8.53 10.49 11.55
N ILE A 86 8.98 9.30 11.97
CA ILE A 86 10.13 9.18 12.87
C ILE A 86 11.42 9.22 12.04
N ALA A 87 11.90 10.43 11.80
CA ALA A 87 13.28 10.80 11.56
C ALA A 87 13.51 12.18 12.20
#